data_AF-A0A562QX64-F1
#
_entry.id   AF-A0A562QX64-F1
#
_cell.length_a   1.000
_cell.length_b   1.000
_cell.length_c   1.000
_cell.angle_alpha   90.00
_cell.angle_beta   90.00
_cell.angle_gamma   90.00
#
_symmetry.space_group_name_H-M   'P 1'
#
loop_
_entity.id
_entity.type
_entity.pdbx_description
1 polymer ?
#
loop_
_entity_poly.entity_id
_entity_poly.type
_entity_poly.pdbx_seq_one_letter_code
_entity_poly.pdbx_strand_id
1 'polypeptide(L)'
;MLLAERCESERLCQIIKELQRHRFGRRAETQREEQMLLGLEDVEQVAACGEAEQDARAPEGRVTRARNRRINRGALPAHLPRIEVVVDIDAKTCPCCKGKLHRIGEDKSERLDLVPAQFRILVTRRPK
;
A
#
# COMPACT_ATOMS: atom_id res chain seq x y z
N MET A 1 -1.38 -51.61 -43.82
CA MET A 1 -0.39 -50.53 -44.05
C MET A 1 -0.99 -49.16 -43.78
N LEU A 2 -1.99 -48.67 -44.52
CA LEU A 2 -2.60 -47.34 -44.31
C LEU A 2 -3.11 -47.04 -42.88
N LEU A 3 -3.65 -48.03 -42.17
CA LEU A 3 -4.12 -47.84 -40.79
C LEU A 3 -2.97 -47.64 -39.79
N ALA A 4 -1.83 -48.31 -40.00
CA ALA A 4 -0.65 -48.16 -39.16
C ALA A 4 -0.05 -46.76 -39.34
N GLU A 5 0.10 -46.32 -40.59
CA GLU A 5 0.55 -44.96 -40.94
C GLU A 5 -0.35 -43.86 -40.35
N ARG A 6 -1.67 -44.10 -40.34
CA ARG A 6 -2.64 -43.18 -39.73
C ARG A 6 -2.49 -43.14 -38.21
N CYS A 7 -2.38 -44.28 -37.54
CA CYS A 7 -2.11 -44.34 -36.11
C CYS A 7 -0.78 -43.66 -35.73
N GLU A 8 0.26 -43.84 -36.53
CA GLU A 8 1.56 -43.19 -36.32
C GLU A 8 1.46 -41.67 -36.50
N SER A 9 0.80 -41.21 -37.56
CA SER A 9 0.54 -39.78 -37.77
C SER A 9 -0.26 -39.16 -36.62
N GLU A 10 -1.31 -39.85 -36.15
CA GLU A 10 -2.10 -39.40 -35.00
C GLU A 10 -1.27 -39.30 -33.73
N ARG A 11 -0.42 -40.30 -33.45
CA ARG A 11 0.51 -40.30 -32.32
C ARG A 11 1.50 -39.15 -32.41
N LEU A 12 2.12 -38.95 -33.57
CA LEU A 12 3.06 -37.85 -33.80
C LEU A 12 2.38 -36.49 -33.65
N CYS A 13 1.17 -36.32 -34.17
CA CYS A 13 0.39 -35.10 -33.99
C CYS A 13 0.06 -34.84 -32.52
N GLN A 14 -0.25 -35.87 -31.72
CA GLN A 14 -0.46 -35.70 -30.28
C GLN A 14 0.82 -35.25 -29.56
N ILE A 15 1.95 -35.89 -29.86
CA ILE A 15 3.25 -35.51 -29.28
C ILE A 15 3.60 -34.05 -29.63
N ILE A 16 3.41 -33.65 -30.89
CA ILE A 16 3.66 -32.27 -31.32
C ILE A 16 2.77 -31.29 -30.56
N LYS A 17 1.48 -31.62 -30.37
CA LYS A 17 0.56 -30.78 -29.59
C LYS A 17 0.99 -30.64 -28.13
N GLU A 18 1.49 -31.71 -27.51
CA GLU A 18 2.02 -31.67 -26.14
C GLU A 18 3.28 -30.80 -26.04
N LEU A 19 4.21 -30.96 -26.99
CA LEU A 19 5.42 -30.14 -27.06
C LEU A 19 5.11 -28.66 -27.28
N GLN A 20 4.14 -28.35 -28.15
CA GLN A 20 3.67 -26.99 -28.37
C GLN A 20 3.04 -26.40 -27.11
N ARG A 21 2.21 -27.18 -26.38
CA ARG A 21 1.64 -26.74 -25.08
C ARG A 21 2.72 -26.56 -24.01
N HIS A 22 3.78 -27.37 -24.02
CA HIS A 22 4.88 -27.21 -23.08
C HIS A 22 5.69 -25.95 -23.37
N ARG A 23 5.92 -25.61 -24.64
CA ARG A 23 6.74 -24.47 -25.05
C ARG A 23 5.99 -23.13 -25.08
N PHE A 24 4.70 -23.16 -25.42
CA PHE A 24 3.87 -21.97 -25.65
C PHE A 24 2.58 -21.97 -24.83
N GLY A 25 2.42 -22.88 -23.88
CA GLY A 25 1.24 -22.89 -23.00
C GLY A 25 1.38 -21.90 -21.85
N ARG A 26 0.27 -21.65 -21.14
CA ARG A 26 0.19 -20.70 -20.01
C ARG A 26 1.31 -20.83 -18.97
N ARG A 27 1.79 -22.06 -18.70
CA ARG A 27 2.90 -22.30 -17.76
C ARG A 27 4.24 -21.75 -18.26
N ALA A 28 4.46 -21.77 -19.58
CA ALA A 28 5.66 -21.19 -20.20
C ALA A 28 5.59 -19.66 -20.29
N GLU A 29 4.38 -19.08 -20.25
CA GLU A 29 4.14 -17.63 -20.21
C GLU A 29 4.18 -17.06 -18.79
N THR A 30 4.28 -17.90 -17.76
CA THR A 30 4.35 -17.44 -16.36
C THR A 30 5.70 -16.77 -16.12
N GLN A 31 5.68 -15.47 -15.86
CA GLN A 31 6.87 -14.71 -15.52
C GLN A 31 7.20 -14.85 -14.02
N ARG A 32 8.48 -14.79 -13.67
CA ARG A 32 8.91 -14.69 -12.28
C ARG A 32 8.47 -13.34 -11.71
N GLU A 33 8.22 -13.27 -10.40
CA GLU A 33 7.81 -12.03 -9.73
C GLU A 33 8.77 -10.88 -9.99
N GLU A 34 10.08 -11.13 -9.93
CA GLU A 34 11.13 -10.15 -10.26
C GLU A 34 10.98 -9.56 -11.66
N GLN A 35 10.61 -10.38 -12.66
CA GLN A 35 10.41 -9.92 -14.04
C GLN A 35 9.15 -9.06 -14.17
N MET A 36 8.10 -9.38 -13.41
CA MET A 36 6.88 -8.58 -13.37
C MET A 36 7.13 -7.22 -12.70
N LEU A 37 7.90 -7.20 -11.61
CA LEU A 37 8.30 -5.96 -10.93
C LEU A 37 9.07 -5.03 -11.86
N LEU A 38 9.96 -5.56 -12.70
CA LEU A 38 10.70 -4.78 -13.68
C LEU A 38 9.76 -4.06 -14.67
N GLY A 39 8.72 -4.74 -15.15
CA GLY A 39 7.71 -4.13 -16.03
C GLY A 39 6.88 -3.05 -15.34
N LEU A 40 6.66 -3.15 -14.03
CA LEU A 40 6.01 -2.11 -13.25
C LEU A 40 6.92 -0.89 -13.07
N GLU A 41 8.20 -1.12 -12.80
CA GLU A 41 9.22 -0.07 -12.70
C GLU A 41 9.33 0.73 -14.00
N ASP A 42 9.34 0.07 -15.16
CA ASP A 42 9.35 0.73 -16.47
C ASP A 42 8.14 1.67 -16.65
N VAL A 43 6.95 1.22 -16.24
CA VAL A 43 5.72 2.01 -16.33
C VAL A 43 5.77 3.21 -15.38
N GLU A 44 6.25 3.01 -14.15
CA GLU A 44 6.45 4.09 -13.18
C GLU A 44 7.45 5.13 -13.69
N GLN A 45 8.53 4.69 -14.33
CA GLN A 45 9.55 5.57 -14.91
C GLN A 45 9.00 6.40 -16.06
N VAL A 46 8.21 5.80 -16.97
CA VAL A 46 7.55 6.54 -18.06
C VAL A 46 6.58 7.59 -17.50
N ALA A 47 5.79 7.23 -16.47
CA ALA A 47 4.89 8.16 -15.81
C ALA A 47 5.66 9.33 -15.16
N ALA A 48 6.75 9.03 -14.46
CA ALA A 48 7.59 10.04 -13.81
C ALA A 48 8.25 11.00 -14.82
N CYS A 49 8.74 10.48 -15.95
CA CYS A 49 9.26 11.32 -17.04
C CYS A 49 8.18 12.27 -17.58
N GLY A 50 6.98 11.77 -17.83
CA GLY A 50 5.85 12.60 -18.27
C GLY A 50 5.45 13.66 -17.24
N GLU A 51 5.43 13.33 -15.94
CA GLU A 51 5.21 14.31 -14.88
C GLU A 51 6.30 15.39 -14.87
N ALA A 52 7.58 15.01 -15.02
CA ALA A 52 8.71 15.92 -15.03
C ALA A 52 8.69 16.89 -16.23
N GLU A 53 8.35 16.41 -17.43
CA GLU A 53 8.18 17.24 -18.62
C GLU A 53 7.05 18.26 -18.45
N GLN A 54 5.92 17.82 -17.87
CA GLN A 54 4.79 18.70 -17.57
C GLN A 54 5.16 19.75 -16.52
N ASP A 55 5.87 19.35 -15.47
CA ASP A 55 6.34 20.25 -14.42
C ASP A 55 7.35 21.28 -14.95
N ALA A 56 8.19 20.90 -15.93
CA ALA A 56 9.10 21.82 -16.60
C ALA A 56 8.37 22.83 -17.49
N ARG A 57 7.30 22.42 -18.18
CA ARG A 57 6.48 23.29 -19.03
C ARG A 57 5.54 24.20 -18.23
N ALA A 58 5.04 23.73 -17.08
CA ALA A 58 4.05 24.42 -16.26
C ALA A 58 4.39 24.29 -14.76
N PRO A 59 5.26 25.14 -14.22
CA PRO A 59 5.71 25.05 -12.82
C PRO A 59 4.59 25.27 -11.80
N GLU A 60 3.50 25.95 -12.18
CA GLU A 60 2.29 26.10 -11.34
C GLU A 60 1.60 24.76 -11.09
N GLY A 61 1.62 23.84 -12.07
CA GLY A 61 1.13 22.47 -11.94
C GLY A 61 1.91 21.68 -10.89
N ARG A 62 3.24 21.87 -10.84
CA ARG A 62 4.11 21.27 -9.83
C ARG A 62 3.76 21.76 -8.43
N VAL A 63 3.58 23.07 -8.25
CA VAL A 63 3.23 23.68 -6.95
C VAL A 63 1.86 23.20 -6.47
N THR A 64 0.88 23.11 -7.35
CA THR A 64 -0.47 22.62 -7.01
C THR A 64 -0.48 21.14 -6.65
N ARG A 65 0.22 20.27 -7.40
CA ARG A 65 0.40 18.85 -7.04
C ARG A 65 1.16 18.66 -5.73
N ALA A 66 2.25 19.40 -5.53
CA ALA A 66 3.00 19.35 -4.28
C ALA A 66 2.16 19.82 -3.09
N ARG A 67 1.34 20.87 -3.27
CA ARG A 67 0.35 21.30 -2.27
C ARG A 67 -0.64 20.17 -2.00
N ASN A 68 -1.23 19.57 -3.02
CA ASN A 68 -2.20 18.48 -2.86
C ASN A 68 -1.61 17.25 -2.16
N ARG A 69 -0.38 16.84 -2.48
CA ARG A 69 0.34 15.75 -1.79
C ARG A 69 0.63 16.09 -0.31
N ARG A 70 0.86 17.37 0.01
CA ARG A 70 1.06 17.88 1.38
C ARG A 70 -0.23 18.15 2.14
N ILE A 71 -1.40 18.10 1.50
CA ILE A 71 -2.67 18.10 2.21
C ILE A 71 -2.74 16.74 2.92
N ASN A 72 -2.12 16.69 4.10
CA ASN A 72 -2.26 15.61 5.07
C ASN A 72 -3.75 15.42 5.32
N ARG A 73 -4.39 14.47 4.62
CA ARG A 73 -5.70 13.86 4.91
C ARG A 73 -6.82 14.77 5.48
N GLY A 74 -6.78 16.07 5.23
CA GLY A 74 -7.59 17.05 5.94
C GLY A 74 -7.45 16.98 7.48
N ALA A 75 -8.28 17.76 8.17
CA ALA A 75 -8.56 17.48 9.57
C ALA A 75 -9.27 16.13 9.70
N LEU A 76 -8.95 15.33 10.72
CA LEU A 76 -9.70 14.11 10.97
C LEU A 76 -11.17 14.46 11.24
N PRO A 77 -12.13 13.62 10.81
CA PRO A 77 -13.54 13.89 11.02
C PRO A 77 -13.89 14.16 12.49
N ALA A 78 -14.66 15.22 12.74
CA ALA A 78 -15.00 15.67 14.10
C ALA A 78 -15.84 14.68 14.92
N HIS A 79 -16.48 13.71 14.27
CA HIS A 79 -17.27 12.67 14.94
C HIS A 79 -16.43 11.51 15.47
N LEU A 80 -15.15 11.42 15.09
CA LEU A 80 -14.25 10.41 15.64
C LEU A 80 -13.86 10.79 17.07
N PRO A 81 -13.84 9.82 18.01
CA PRO A 81 -13.43 10.09 19.38
C PRO A 81 -11.94 10.48 19.39
N ARG A 82 -11.64 11.60 20.04
CA ARG A 82 -10.27 12.06 20.25
C ARG A 82 -9.78 11.58 21.62
N ILE A 83 -8.72 10.78 21.61
CA ILE A 83 -8.02 10.35 22.83
C ILE A 83 -6.76 11.20 22.94
N GLU A 84 -6.69 12.04 23.97
CA GLU A 84 -5.56 12.92 24.20
C GLU A 84 -4.49 12.22 25.04
N VAL A 85 -3.25 12.16 24.53
CA VAL A 85 -2.09 11.72 25.28
C VAL A 85 -1.14 12.90 25.41
N VAL A 86 -0.97 13.39 26.63
CA VAL A 86 -0.06 14.50 26.93
C VAL A 86 1.31 13.93 27.30
N VAL A 87 2.31 14.22 26.47
CA VAL A 87 3.71 13.95 26.80
C VAL A 87 4.25 15.17 27.55
N ASP A 88 4.41 15.04 28.86
CA ASP A 88 4.88 16.11 29.75
C ASP A 88 6.22 15.71 30.41
N ILE A 89 6.88 16.69 31.03
CA ILE A 89 8.12 16.47 31.78
C ILE A 89 7.83 16.06 33.23
N ASP A 90 8.68 15.19 33.79
CA ASP A 90 8.54 14.71 35.17
C ASP A 90 8.76 15.83 36.21
N ALA A 91 9.77 16.66 36.00
CA ALA A 91 10.16 17.73 36.93
C ALA A 91 9.66 19.10 36.46
N LYS A 92 8.65 19.64 37.15
CA LYS A 92 8.05 20.95 36.84
C LYS A 92 8.71 22.11 37.59
N THR A 93 9.95 21.92 38.02
CA THR A 93 10.70 22.88 38.83
C THR A 93 11.90 23.37 38.05
N CYS A 94 12.05 24.69 37.95
CA CYS A 94 13.19 25.28 37.27
C CYS A 94 14.49 24.98 38.05
N PRO A 95 15.52 24.42 37.40
CA PRO A 95 16.78 24.09 38.07
C PRO A 95 17.56 25.34 38.53
N CYS A 96 17.29 26.51 37.95
CA CYS A 96 17.93 27.78 38.30
C CYS A 96 17.26 28.45 39.50
N CYS A 97 15.96 28.72 39.43
CA CYS A 97 15.25 29.55 40.43
C CYS A 97 14.31 28.77 41.35
N LYS A 98 14.22 27.44 41.20
CA LYS A 98 13.27 26.55 41.91
C LYS A 98 11.80 26.96 41.79
N GLY A 99 11.47 27.85 40.84
CA GLY A 99 10.11 28.24 40.51
C GLY A 99 9.37 27.16 39.72
N LYS A 100 8.04 27.24 39.68
CA LYS A 100 7.21 26.35 38.85
C LYS A 100 7.38 26.70 37.36
N LEU A 101 7.64 25.68 36.54
CA LEU A 101 7.66 25.81 35.09
C LEU A 101 6.22 26.02 34.58
N HIS A 102 6.07 26.92 33.62
CA HIS A 102 4.81 27.19 32.93
C HIS A 102 4.90 26.67 31.49
N ARG A 103 3.75 26.25 30.93
CA ARG A 103 3.68 25.76 29.56
C ARG A 103 3.84 26.91 28.58
N ILE A 104 4.71 26.77 27.57
CA ILE A 104 4.93 27.75 26.50
C ILE A 104 4.76 27.02 25.16
N GLY A 105 3.71 27.36 24.43
CA GLY A 105 3.38 26.69 23.17
C GLY A 105 2.93 25.23 23.35
N GLU A 106 2.26 24.70 22.34
CA GLU A 106 1.94 23.27 22.26
C GLU A 106 1.91 22.84 20.79
N ASP A 107 2.63 21.76 20.49
CA ASP A 107 2.55 21.11 19.18
C ASP A 107 1.47 20.03 19.23
N LYS A 108 0.44 20.17 18.40
CA LYS A 108 -0.66 19.20 18.27
C LYS A 108 -0.52 18.41 16.99
N SER A 109 -0.54 17.09 17.11
CA SER A 109 -0.63 16.17 15.98
C SER A 109 -1.79 15.21 16.17
N GLU A 110 -2.64 15.08 15.16
CA GLU A 110 -3.75 14.12 15.15
C GLU A 110 -3.35 12.92 14.28
N ARG A 111 -3.60 11.70 14.78
CA ARG A 111 -3.39 10.45 14.05
C ARG A 111 -4.57 9.50 14.27
N LEU A 112 -4.90 8.73 13.25
CA LEU A 112 -5.92 7.69 13.36
C LEU A 112 -5.30 6.47 14.06
N ASP A 113 -5.82 6.11 15.22
CA ASP A 113 -5.44 4.89 15.93
C ASP A 113 -6.45 3.79 15.63
N LEU A 114 -5.97 2.66 15.09
CA LEU A 114 -6.83 1.54 14.69
C LEU A 114 -6.77 0.46 15.76
N VAL A 115 -7.85 0.32 16.53
CA VAL A 115 -7.99 -0.76 17.52
C VAL A 115 -8.63 -1.97 16.84
N PRO A 116 -7.92 -3.11 16.69
CA PRO A 116 -8.51 -4.32 16.14
C PRO A 116 -9.67 -4.83 17.01
N ALA A 117 -10.61 -5.58 16.41
CA ALA A 117 -11.81 -6.05 17.09
C ALA A 117 -11.47 -6.83 18.38
N GLN A 118 -11.98 -6.34 19.52
CA GLN A 118 -11.84 -7.00 20.82
C GLN A 118 -12.96 -8.02 21.04
N PHE A 119 -12.61 -9.27 21.33
CA PHE A 119 -13.58 -10.31 21.69
C PHE A 119 -14.01 -10.16 23.14
N ARG A 120 -15.31 -10.35 23.42
CA ARG A 120 -15.87 -10.33 24.77
C ARG A 120 -16.91 -11.43 24.94
N ILE A 121 -17.01 -11.94 26.17
CA ILE A 121 -17.95 -13.00 26.54
C ILE A 121 -19.27 -12.37 26.93
N LEU A 122 -20.35 -12.74 26.23
CA LEU A 122 -21.71 -12.32 26.56
C LEU A 122 -22.36 -13.40 27.44
N VAL A 123 -22.59 -13.10 28.72
CA VAL A 123 -23.31 -14.00 29.63
C VAL A 123 -24.74 -13.51 29.79
N THR A 124 -25.68 -14.14 29.08
CA THR A 124 -27.12 -13.88 29.25
C THR A 124 -27.69 -14.85 30.28
N ARG A 125 -28.07 -14.34 31.47
CA ARG A 125 -28.81 -15.12 32.47
C ARG A 125 -30.31 -14.86 32.32
N ARG A 126 -31.10 -15.92 32.15
CA ARG A 126 -32.57 -15.86 32.23
C ARG A 126 -33.01 -16.44 33.57
N PRO A 127 -33.51 -15.62 34.51
CA PRO A 127 -34.07 -16.13 35.75
C PRO A 127 -35.34 -16.95 35.45
N LYS A 128 -35.57 -18.00 36.25
CA LYS A 128 -36.81 -18.81 36.23
C LYS A 128 -37.94 -18.06 36.92
#